data_AF-A0A4P9YZK2-F1
#
_entry.id   AF-A0A4P9YZK2-F1
#
_cell.length_a   1.000
_cell.length_b   1.000
_cell.length_c   1.000
_cell.angle_alpha   90.00
_cell.angle_beta   90.00
_cell.angle_gamma   90.00
#
_symmetry.space_group_name_H-M   'P 1'
#
loop_
_entity.id
_entity.type
_entity.pdbx_description
1 polymer ?
#
loop_
_entity_poly.entity_id
_entity_poly.type
_entity_poly.pdbx_seq_one_letter_code
_entity_poly.pdbx_strand_id
1 'polypeptide(L)' 'EESNYLRYVTSATYGKRNRTVKWSNADTQKFYEGLAKFGTDFEMIATLFEDRNRTHIKNKYKREDAENPERVSDAL' A
#
# COMPACT_ATOMS: atom_id res chain seq x y z
N GLU A 1 28.49 -23.99 -5.61
CA GLU A 1 28.68 -23.02 -6.71
C GLU A 1 27.79 -23.24 -7.94
N GLU A 2 27.12 -24.38 -8.11
CA GLU A 2 26.26 -24.66 -9.27
C GLU A 2 24.93 -23.86 -9.34
N SER A 3 24.44 -23.34 -8.21
CA SER A 3 23.09 -22.77 -8.11
C SER A 3 22.87 -21.45 -8.87
N ASN A 4 23.93 -20.80 -9.35
CA ASN A 4 23.85 -19.49 -10.00
C ASN A 4 23.70 -19.57 -11.54
N TYR A 5 23.99 -20.71 -12.15
CA TYR A 5 23.92 -20.88 -13.62
C TYR A 5 22.49 -21.00 -14.18
N LEU A 6 21.50 -21.28 -13.33
CA LEU A 6 20.09 -21.42 -13.74
C LEU A 6 19.24 -20.16 -13.52
N ARG A 7 19.82 -19.08 -12.97
CA ARG A 7 19.06 -17.86 -12.66
C ARG A 7 18.91 -17.01 -13.92
N TYR A 8 17.70 -16.95 -14.47
CA TYR A 8 17.37 -16.00 -15.53
C TYR A 8 17.36 -14.58 -14.97
N VAL A 9 18.34 -13.78 -15.39
CA VAL A 9 18.55 -12.39 -14.94
C VAL A 9 18.21 -11.45 -16.10
N THR A 10 17.35 -10.46 -15.84
CA THR A 10 17.06 -9.34 -16.74
C THR A 10 17.55 -8.04 -16.10
N SER A 11 17.58 -6.93 -16.85
CA SER A 11 17.94 -5.61 -16.31
C SER A 11 17.07 -5.18 -15.12
N ALA A 12 15.86 -5.70 -15.01
CA ALA A 12 14.94 -5.43 -13.91
C ALA A 12 15.21 -6.28 -12.65
N THR A 13 16.00 -7.35 -12.74
CA THR A 13 16.20 -8.34 -11.65
C THR A 13 16.92 -7.77 -10.43
N TYR A 14 17.78 -6.76 -10.61
CA TYR A 14 18.48 -6.07 -9.51
C TYR A 14 17.77 -4.78 -9.05
N GLY A 15 16.60 -4.47 -9.61
CA GLY A 15 15.85 -3.26 -9.26
C GLY A 15 15.22 -3.38 -7.87
N LYS A 16 15.23 -2.28 -7.10
CA LYS A 16 14.56 -2.16 -5.79
C LYS A 16 13.05 -1.97 -5.92
N ARG A 17 12.37 -2.84 -6.66
CA ARG A 17 10.90 -2.80 -6.76
C ARG A 17 10.29 -3.54 -5.58
N ASN A 18 9.66 -2.80 -4.68
CA ASN A 18 8.76 -3.40 -3.71
C ASN A 18 7.59 -4.05 -4.44
N ARG A 19 7.26 -5.29 -4.06
CA ARG A 19 6.10 -5.98 -4.62
C ARG A 19 4.84 -5.18 -4.31
N THR A 20 4.03 -4.94 -5.33
CA THR A 20 2.74 -4.27 -5.16
C THR A 20 1.79 -5.22 -4.45
N VAL A 21 1.40 -4.88 -3.22
CA VAL A 21 0.44 -5.67 -2.45
C VAL A 21 -0.98 -5.32 -2.90
N LYS A 22 -1.76 -6.30 -3.35
CA LYS A 22 -3.15 -6.10 -3.77
C LYS A 22 -4.00 -5.68 -2.58
N TRP A 23 -4.87 -4.69 -2.75
CA TRP A 23 -5.81 -4.24 -1.71
C TRP A 23 -7.06 -5.13 -1.72
N SER A 24 -7.33 -5.80 -0.60
CA SER A 24 -8.61 -6.49 -0.40
C SER A 24 -9.70 -5.48 -0.02
N ASN A 25 -10.97 -5.86 -0.19
CA ASN A 25 -12.09 -5.06 0.28
C ASN A 25 -12.04 -4.85 1.81
N ALA A 26 -11.66 -5.89 2.57
CA ALA A 26 -11.48 -5.80 4.01
C ALA A 26 -10.36 -4.81 4.40
N ASP A 27 -9.24 -4.82 3.67
CA ASP A 27 -8.14 -3.86 3.91
C ASP A 27 -8.57 -2.43 3.59
N THR A 28 -9.38 -2.27 2.55
CA THR A 28 -9.89 -0.97 2.13
C THR A 28 -10.86 -0.41 3.17
N GLN A 29 -11.71 -1.25 3.77
CA GLN A 29 -12.58 -0.84 4.88
C GLN A 29 -11.75 -0.41 6.11
N LYS A 30 -10.74 -1.20 6.51
CA LYS A 30 -9.82 -0.83 7.60
C LYS A 30 -9.09 0.47 7.33
N PHE A 31 -8.74 0.74 6.06
CA PHE A 31 -8.10 1.99 5.67
C PHE A 31 -9.02 3.20 5.90
N TYR A 32 -10.30 3.11 5.50
CA TYR A 32 -11.27 4.18 5.78
C TYR A 32 -11.55 4.34 7.27
N GLU A 33 -11.62 3.26 8.04
CA GLU A 33 -11.70 3.35 9.51
C GLU A 33 -10.46 4.03 10.11
N GLY A 34 -9.28 3.76 9.55
CA GLY A 34 -8.03 4.40 9.95
C GLY A 34 -8.05 5.90 9.64
N LEU A 35 -8.52 6.29 8.46
CA LEU A 35 -8.71 7.70 8.09
C LEU A 35 -9.68 8.40 9.06
N ALA A 36 -10.81 7.79 9.40
CA ALA A 36 -11.78 8.37 10.32
C ALA A 36 -11.25 8.53 11.75
N LYS A 37 -10.36 7.62 12.21
CA LYS A 37 -9.81 7.64 13.57
C LYS A 37 -8.57 8.52 13.71
N PHE A 38 -7.69 8.53 12.71
CA PHE A 38 -6.37 9.17 12.78
C PHE A 38 -6.22 10.36 11.81
N GLY A 39 -7.19 10.60 10.93
CA GLY A 39 -7.13 11.61 9.88
C GLY A 39 -6.09 11.25 8.81
N THR A 40 -5.30 12.24 8.38
CA THR A 40 -4.27 12.07 7.35
C THR A 40 -2.93 11.53 7.88
N ASP A 41 -2.89 11.01 9.12
CA ASP A 41 -1.67 10.45 9.68
C ASP A 41 -1.40 9.04 9.14
N PHE A 42 -0.65 8.98 8.04
CA PHE A 42 -0.37 7.73 7.33
C PHE A 42 0.54 6.77 8.12
N GLU A 43 1.29 7.26 9.12
CA GLU A 43 2.11 6.39 9.97
C GLU A 43 1.25 5.67 10.98
N MET A 44 0.32 6.38 11.63
CA MET A 44 -0.66 5.74 12.52
C MET A 44 -1.51 4.71 11.77
N ILE A 45 -2.01 5.04 10.57
CA ILE A 45 -2.78 4.09 9.77
C ILE A 45 -1.92 2.89 9.38
N ALA A 46 -0.64 3.07 9.07
CA ALA A 46 0.25 1.95 8.76
C ALA A 46 0.40 0.99 9.96
N THR A 47 0.31 1.46 11.21
CA THR A 47 0.37 0.55 12.38
C THR A 47 -0.80 -0.43 12.47
N LEU A 48 -1.94 -0.12 11.81
CA LEU A 48 -3.09 -1.02 11.72
C LEU A 48 -2.84 -2.22 10.77
N PHE A 49 -1.77 -2.16 9.99
CA PHE A 49 -1.43 -3.15 8.97
C PHE A 49 0.00 -3.64 9.16
N GLU A 50 0.17 -4.92 9.50
CA GLU A 50 1.48 -5.54 9.67
C GLU A 50 2.33 -5.60 8.37
N ASP A 51 1.67 -5.71 7.21
CA ASP A 51 2.33 -5.89 5.90
C ASP A 51 2.34 -4.61 5.04
N ARG A 52 1.71 -3.51 5.49
CA ARG A 52 1.60 -2.27 4.70
C ARG A 52 2.48 -1.18 5.28
N ASN A 53 3.38 -0.67 4.45
CA ASN A 53 4.21 0.47 4.81
C ASN A 53 3.49 1.81 4.55
N ARG A 54 3.91 2.89 5.21
CA ARG A 54 3.37 4.25 5.06
C ARG A 54 3.21 4.68 3.59
N THR A 55 4.19 4.34 2.75
CA THR A 55 4.16 4.63 1.31
C THR A 55 3.00 3.94 0.59
N HIS A 56 2.64 2.71 0.99
CA HIS A 56 1.48 2.01 0.44
C HIS A 56 0.17 2.71 0.84
N ILE A 57 0.05 3.15 2.10
CA ILE A 57 -1.11 3.90 2.60
C ILE A 57 -1.26 5.23 1.83
N LYS A 58 -0.17 5.98 1.67
CA LYS A 58 -0.17 7.23 0.89
C LYS A 58 -0.57 7.01 -0.57
N ASN A 59 -0.07 5.95 -1.20
CA ASN A 59 -0.43 5.63 -2.59
C ASN A 59 -1.90 5.20 -2.70
N LYS A 60 -2.43 4.48 -1.70
CA LYS A 60 -3.85 4.13 -1.63
C LYS A 60 -4.72 5.37 -1.45
N TYR A 61 -4.35 6.30 -0.55
CA TYR A 61 -5.04 7.57 -0.40
C TYR A 61 -5.13 8.33 -1.73
N LYS A 62 -4.00 8.51 -2.43
CA LYS A 62 -3.99 9.19 -3.74
C LYS A 62 -4.88 8.51 -4.78
N ARG A 63 -4.95 7.19 -4.74
CA ARG A 63 -5.78 6.41 -5.65
C ARG A 63 -7.26 6.56 -5.31
N GLU A 64 -7.62 6.47 -4.02
CA GLU A 64 -9.01 6.67 -3.57
C GLU A 64 -9.48 8.12 -3.73
N ASP A 65 -8.61 9.11 -3.59
CA ASP A 65 -8.91 10.52 -3.86
C ASP A 65 -9.27 10.74 -5.34
N ALA A 66 -8.62 10.01 -6.25
CA ALA A 66 -8.91 10.05 -7.68
C ALA A 66 -10.14 9.23 -8.10
N GLU A 67 -10.34 8.05 -7.49
CA GLU A 67 -11.42 7.13 -7.86
C GLU A 67 -12.73 7.43 -7.11
N ASN A 68 -12.66 7.80 -5.84
CA ASN A 68 -13.79 7.95 -4.91
C ASN A 68 -13.58 9.13 -3.94
N PRO A 69 -13.54 10.38 -4.42
CA PRO A 69 -13.30 11.56 -3.56
C PRO A 69 -14.36 11.70 -2.47
N GLU A 70 -15.61 11.30 -2.73
CA GLU A 70 -16.71 11.32 -1.77
C GLU A 70 -16.45 10.43 -0.55
N ARG A 71 -15.89 9.24 -0.74
CA ARG A 71 -15.61 8.30 0.36
C ARG A 71 -14.42 8.74 1.20
N VAL A 72 -13.46 9.42 0.57
CA VAL A 72 -12.33 10.03 1.28
C VAL A 72 -12.81 11.21 2.11
N SER A 73 -13.70 12.05 1.56
CA SER A 73 -14.28 13.18 2.27
C SER A 73 -15.22 12.77 3.40
N ASP A 74 -15.93 11.66 3.27
CA ASP A 74 -16.80 11.14 4.34
C ASP A 74 -15.99 10.55 5.51
N ALA A 75 -14.80 10.00 5.20
CA ALA A 75 -13.90 9.43 6.19
C ALA A 75 -12.94 10.45 6.83
N LEU A 76 -12.96 11.72 6.43
CA LEU A 76 -12.11 12.81 6.94
C LEU A 76 -12.92 13.83 7.74
#